data_AF-A0A3M6UX07-F1
#
_entry.id   AF-A0A3M6UX07-F1
#
_cell.length_a   1.000
_cell.length_b   1.000
_cell.length_c   1.000
_cell.angle_alpha   90.00
_cell.angle_beta   90.00
_cell.angle_gamma   90.00
#
_symmetry.space_group_name_H-M   'P 1'
#
loop_
_entity.id
_entity.type
_entity.pdbx_description
1 polymer ?
#
loop_
_entity_poly.entity_id
_entity_poly.type
_entity_poly.pdbx_seq_one_letter_code
_entity_poly.pdbx_strand_id
1 'polypeptide(L)'
;MSTQMEVLRCFNCDHTGRRHEDFFNITKIHPSFAEKADSESEEQEHDKFLRENAFLVCGDCVYDRLQECHSCAKKAPLCMFKIAEWFTDKKNRICIDCAATLEALGLFQTGYHSSVIIRQCSVCRHFKYLPSFISWRKHQPHETLKDCFECQLRRDIVQYKRKVRDRYEEKLQQEPVLGDDIQPSRTGGKERFGKALAQQGATYASVVSKGFTNGKSSYTKSDEGHLGTKQNTAHLNVPIESGQQRGKSLSTGLEECFCIKVLEALKTSFSQLEEKTKLELKLLQSDPHFWKVALRDKLLRVSQLFSSQATDQIQFNDAESRWAYLGTYTAAHATLIHAVVTSGQFEPLTEFVRKSQDLERLQVCCLGAGPGSEILGLYQLLPSKTQWLLLDNCEQWSHTAQILLQDVCNVSFQYSAFDICNSVSHRSRGNSPPSPNYAFKKAKLFLLSKFVSAVQNLPGSFQYLRDIIKRASRGSLFLFVDNAHIQTKNFIEDLIFPSHDSTEQEEYKENKSFRLYTTYAELNSDREEGLKSAAMCEWVSLISYWLDRNPILDLRVNVHLAVKKV
;
A
#
# COMPACT_ATOMS: atom_id res chain seq x y z
N MET A 1 45.24 15.08 36.92
CA MET A 1 43.95 15.68 37.31
C MET A 1 42.85 14.83 36.71
N SER A 2 42.13 14.07 37.53
CA SER A 2 41.02 13.21 37.09
C SER A 2 39.81 14.10 36.80
N THR A 3 39.46 14.29 35.54
CA THR A 3 38.16 14.85 35.16
C THR A 3 37.08 13.92 35.69
N GLN A 4 36.41 14.31 36.78
CA GLN A 4 35.20 13.64 37.26
C GLN A 4 34.19 13.62 36.12
N MET A 5 33.95 12.45 35.53
CA MET A 5 32.91 12.27 34.52
C MET A 5 31.56 12.55 35.18
N GLU A 6 30.83 13.52 34.63
CA GLU A 6 29.50 13.92 35.08
C GLU A 6 28.55 12.72 35.01
N VAL A 7 27.86 12.43 36.13
CA VAL A 7 26.86 11.37 36.19
C VAL A 7 25.53 11.94 35.69
N LEU A 8 25.10 11.49 34.53
CA LEU A 8 23.82 11.85 33.93
C LEU A 8 22.70 11.05 34.58
N ARG A 9 21.56 11.69 34.86
CA ARG A 9 20.38 11.05 35.46
C ARG A 9 19.15 11.20 34.56
N CYS A 10 18.44 10.11 34.34
CA CYS A 10 17.20 10.11 33.58
C CYS A 10 16.07 10.71 34.42
N PHE A 11 15.52 11.83 33.98
CA PHE A 11 14.37 12.47 34.62
C PHE A 11 13.14 11.54 34.70
N ASN A 12 12.96 10.63 33.74
CA ASN A 12 11.79 9.75 33.71
C ASN A 12 11.93 8.50 34.60
N CYS A 13 13.13 7.98 34.86
CA CYS A 13 13.27 6.70 35.57
C CYS A 13 14.41 6.64 36.59
N ASP A 14 15.09 7.76 36.83
CA ASP A 14 16.22 7.90 37.73
C ASP A 14 17.45 7.03 37.41
N HIS A 15 17.45 6.35 36.25
CA HIS A 15 18.61 5.64 35.75
C HIS A 15 19.79 6.59 35.59
N THR A 16 20.95 6.20 36.12
CA THR A 16 22.19 6.97 36.01
C THR A 16 23.13 6.35 35.00
N GLY A 17 23.79 7.19 34.22
CA GLY A 17 24.80 6.77 33.24
C GLY A 17 25.87 7.83 33.10
N ARG A 18 26.97 7.49 32.43
CA ARG A 18 28.12 8.41 32.29
C ARG A 18 28.38 8.84 30.85
N ARG A 19 27.55 8.40 29.91
CA ARG A 19 27.73 8.61 28.47
C ARG A 19 26.55 9.41 27.93
N HIS A 20 26.82 10.60 27.41
CA HIS A 20 25.78 11.47 26.81
C HIS A 20 25.07 10.81 25.63
N GLU A 21 25.72 9.87 24.92
CA GLU A 21 25.10 9.12 23.81
C GLU A 21 23.91 8.24 24.20
N ASP A 22 23.74 7.94 25.50
CA ASP A 22 22.65 7.12 26.02
C ASP A 22 21.45 7.96 26.49
N PHE A 23 21.56 9.30 26.45
CA PHE A 23 20.56 10.25 26.94
C PHE A 23 20.14 11.26 25.89
N PHE A 24 18.84 11.52 25.83
CA PHE A 24 18.24 12.59 25.03
C PHE A 24 18.09 13.84 25.89
N ASN A 25 18.73 14.95 25.48
CA ASN A 25 18.54 16.24 26.13
C ASN A 25 17.28 16.91 25.59
N ILE A 26 16.27 17.03 26.45
CA ILE A 26 14.96 17.63 26.13
C ILE A 26 14.73 18.96 26.87
N THR A 27 15.76 19.53 27.50
CA THR A 27 15.66 20.75 28.32
C THR A 27 15.03 21.91 27.56
N LYS A 28 15.41 22.10 26.29
CA LYS A 28 14.88 23.17 25.43
C LYS A 28 13.43 22.99 25.00
N ILE A 29 12.81 21.85 25.32
CA ILE A 29 11.43 21.50 24.93
C ILE A 29 10.47 21.57 26.14
N HIS A 30 10.98 21.81 27.35
CA HIS A 30 10.15 21.86 28.55
C HIS A 30 9.21 23.08 28.54
N PRO A 31 7.93 22.94 28.94
CA PRO A 31 6.91 24.00 28.83
C PRO A 31 7.31 25.35 29.41
N SER A 32 8.01 25.37 30.55
CA SER A 32 8.51 26.61 31.19
C SER A 32 9.56 27.39 30.38
N PHE A 33 10.13 26.79 29.34
CA PHE A 33 11.09 27.42 28.43
C PHE A 33 10.47 27.80 27.08
N ALA A 34 9.26 27.31 26.77
CA ALA A 34 8.55 27.63 25.53
C ALA A 34 7.81 28.97 25.58
N GLU A 35 7.51 29.50 26.77
CA GLU A 35 6.83 30.79 26.98
C GLU A 35 7.78 32.01 27.01
N LYS A 36 9.10 31.80 27.11
CA LYS A 36 10.10 32.88 27.30
C LYS A 36 10.87 33.28 26.03
N ALA A 37 10.49 32.76 24.86
CA ALA A 37 11.20 33.02 23.61
C ALA A 37 10.86 34.38 22.95
N ASP A 38 9.93 35.17 23.51
CA ASP A 38 9.51 36.48 22.98
C ASP A 38 10.13 37.69 23.73
N SER A 39 11.03 37.47 24.69
CA SER A 39 11.70 38.55 25.44
C SER A 39 13.23 38.42 25.36
N GLU A 40 13.83 39.11 24.39
CA GLU A 40 15.28 39.33 24.28
C GLU A 40 15.74 40.25 25.42
N SER A 41 16.20 39.73 26.56
CA SER A 41 17.01 40.53 27.52
C SER A 41 17.66 39.79 28.72
N GLU A 42 17.85 38.46 28.72
CA GLU A 42 18.53 37.81 29.87
C GLU A 42 19.46 36.66 29.47
N GLU A 43 20.52 36.94 28.68
CA GLU A 43 21.47 35.90 28.24
C GLU A 43 22.50 35.45 29.29
N GLN A 44 22.69 36.17 30.41
CA GLN A 44 23.76 35.86 31.38
C GLN A 44 23.31 35.03 32.61
N GLU A 45 22.05 35.11 33.05
CA GLU A 45 21.51 34.20 34.08
C GLU A 45 21.04 32.86 33.49
N HIS A 46 20.70 32.85 32.20
CA HIS A 46 20.20 31.69 31.47
C HIS A 46 21.22 30.54 31.43
N ASP A 47 22.51 30.86 31.26
CA ASP A 47 23.60 29.88 31.13
C ASP A 47 23.99 29.22 32.48
N LYS A 48 23.61 29.85 33.60
CA LYS A 48 23.79 29.30 34.95
C LYS A 48 22.63 28.37 35.35
N PHE A 49 21.40 28.72 34.99
CA PHE A 49 20.20 27.88 35.19
C PHE A 49 20.20 26.64 34.29
N LEU A 50 20.77 26.74 33.08
CA LEU A 50 20.95 25.63 32.14
C LEU A 50 21.84 24.50 32.68
N ARG A 51 22.75 24.78 33.62
CA ARG A 51 23.61 23.77 34.26
C ARG A 51 22.94 23.03 35.42
N GLU A 52 21.92 23.62 36.05
CA GLU A 52 21.35 23.06 37.29
C GLU A 52 20.13 22.14 37.06
N ASN A 53 19.44 22.22 35.91
CA ASN A 53 18.26 21.39 35.64
C ASN A 53 18.20 20.89 34.18
N ALA A 54 19.19 20.11 33.74
CA ALA A 54 19.12 19.43 32.46
C ALA A 54 18.07 18.29 32.50
N PHE A 55 17.02 18.38 31.68
CA PHE A 55 16.07 17.29 31.51
C PHE A 55 16.63 16.29 30.50
N LEU A 56 17.26 15.25 31.04
CA LEU A 56 17.81 14.13 30.26
C LEU A 56 16.88 12.93 30.36
N VAL A 57 16.62 12.25 29.24
CA VAL A 57 15.82 11.01 29.22
C VAL A 57 16.64 9.91 28.57
N CYS A 58 16.82 8.77 29.24
CA CYS A 58 17.58 7.66 28.68
C CYS A 58 16.87 6.99 27.50
N GLY A 59 17.65 6.45 26.57
CA GLY A 59 17.12 5.74 25.39
C GLY A 59 16.16 4.60 25.73
N ASP A 60 16.41 3.86 26.81
CA ASP A 60 15.51 2.82 27.29
C ASP A 60 14.12 3.38 27.59
N CYS A 61 14.00 4.53 28.24
CA CYS A 61 12.70 5.15 28.48
C CYS A 61 12.02 5.57 27.19
N VAL A 62 12.78 6.14 26.26
CA VAL A 62 12.24 6.63 24.99
C VAL A 62 11.69 5.47 24.14
N TYR A 63 12.42 4.34 24.05
CA TYR A 63 12.15 3.31 23.03
C TYR A 63 11.77 1.93 23.56
N ASP A 64 12.05 1.59 24.82
CA ASP A 64 11.91 0.21 25.32
C ASP A 64 10.98 0.08 26.54
N ARG A 65 11.07 0.99 27.51
CA ARG A 65 10.28 0.95 28.73
C ARG A 65 8.86 1.44 28.46
N LEU A 66 7.94 0.49 28.45
CA LEU A 66 6.53 0.76 28.24
C LEU A 66 5.94 1.62 29.36
N GLN A 67 5.17 2.62 28.96
CA GLN A 67 4.31 3.45 29.78
C GLN A 67 2.86 3.09 29.50
N GLU A 68 1.97 3.21 30.48
CA GLU A 68 0.55 2.91 30.32
C GLU A 68 -0.23 4.20 30.05
N CYS A 69 -1.05 4.21 29.00
CA CYS A 69 -1.93 5.33 28.71
C CYS A 69 -3.07 5.41 29.72
N HIS A 70 -3.25 6.57 30.36
CA HIS A 70 -4.34 6.82 31.28
C HIS A 70 -5.73 6.59 30.66
N SER A 71 -5.91 6.99 29.39
CA SER A 71 -7.22 6.96 28.72
C SER A 71 -7.60 5.59 28.16
N CYS A 72 -6.65 4.80 27.67
CA CYS A 72 -6.95 3.53 26.98
C CYS A 72 -6.20 2.30 27.53
N ALA A 73 -5.42 2.46 28.59
CA ALA A 73 -4.57 1.42 29.20
C ALA A 73 -3.55 0.75 28.24
N LYS A 74 -3.42 1.22 26.99
CA LYS A 74 -2.43 0.71 26.04
C LYS A 74 -1.03 1.01 26.56
N LYS A 75 -0.18 -0.03 26.58
CA LYS A 75 1.23 0.08 26.93
C LYS A 75 2.06 0.40 25.69
N ALA A 76 2.85 1.46 25.74
CA ALA A 76 3.68 1.92 24.63
C ALA A 76 4.97 2.59 25.13
N PRO A 77 6.07 2.61 24.35
CA PRO A 77 7.28 3.33 24.75
C PRO A 77 7.01 4.84 24.84
N LEU A 78 7.83 5.56 25.60
CA LEU A 78 7.59 6.99 25.90
C LEU A 78 7.52 7.85 24.63
N CYS A 79 8.22 7.49 23.54
CA CYS A 79 8.12 8.18 22.26
C CYS A 79 6.72 8.15 21.62
N MET A 80 5.83 7.25 22.04
CA MET A 80 4.43 7.18 21.60
C MET A 80 3.49 8.08 22.42
N PHE A 81 4.06 8.94 23.27
CA PHE A 81 3.39 10.00 24.01
C PHE A 81 3.94 11.33 23.51
N LYS A 82 3.09 12.36 23.37
CA LYS A 82 3.56 13.69 22.95
C LYS A 82 4.61 14.19 23.96
N ILE A 83 5.60 14.95 23.53
CA ILE A 83 6.70 15.38 24.43
C ILE A 83 6.16 16.13 25.67
N ALA A 84 5.07 16.89 25.54
CA ALA A 84 4.41 17.53 26.68
C ALA A 84 3.98 16.52 27.76
N GLU A 85 3.53 15.33 27.38
CA GLU A 85 3.12 14.25 28.28
C GLU A 85 4.30 13.63 29.05
N TRP A 86 5.54 13.85 28.60
CA TRP A 86 6.72 13.30 29.29
C TRP A 86 6.94 14.00 30.63
N PHE A 87 6.47 15.23 30.77
CA PHE A 87 6.52 16.01 32.01
C PHE A 87 5.32 15.79 32.93
N THR A 88 4.27 15.13 32.42
CA THR A 88 3.11 14.71 33.23
C THR A 88 3.45 13.51 34.11
N ASP A 89 2.84 13.43 35.30
CA ASP A 89 2.92 12.24 36.16
C ASP A 89 2.58 10.97 35.34
N LYS A 90 3.39 9.92 35.51
CA LYS A 90 3.35 8.68 34.72
C LYS A 90 1.94 8.09 34.64
N LYS A 91 1.16 8.18 35.71
CA LYS A 91 -0.20 7.63 35.82
C LYS A 91 -1.27 8.41 35.03
N ASN A 92 -0.95 9.62 34.60
CA ASN A 92 -1.87 10.55 33.94
C ASN A 92 -1.53 10.75 32.45
N ARG A 93 -0.49 10.08 31.93
CA ARG A 93 -0.02 10.30 30.56
C ARG A 93 -1.02 9.80 29.52
N ILE A 94 -1.24 10.60 28.48
CA ILE A 94 -2.12 10.27 27.37
C ILE A 94 -1.28 9.91 26.13
N CYS A 95 -1.52 8.73 25.55
CA CYS A 95 -0.79 8.33 24.33
C CYS A 95 -1.18 9.18 23.12
N ILE A 96 -0.34 9.16 22.08
CA ILE A 96 -0.53 9.97 20.88
C ILE A 96 -1.88 9.72 20.18
N ASP A 97 -2.38 8.47 20.16
CA ASP A 97 -3.67 8.13 19.55
C ASP A 97 -4.86 8.71 20.36
N CYS A 98 -4.79 8.66 21.70
CA CYS A 98 -5.82 9.23 22.58
C CYS A 98 -5.81 10.77 22.52
N ALA A 99 -4.62 11.39 22.51
CA ALA A 99 -4.47 12.82 22.32
C ALA A 99 -5.03 13.26 20.96
N ALA A 100 -4.73 12.49 19.90
CA ALA A 100 -5.28 12.74 18.56
C ALA A 100 -6.81 12.63 18.50
N THR A 101 -7.41 11.74 19.30
CA THR A 101 -8.87 11.62 19.40
C THR A 101 -9.49 12.86 20.04
N LEU A 102 -8.91 13.38 21.12
CA LEU A 102 -9.38 14.61 21.77
C LEU A 102 -9.27 15.82 20.84
N GLU A 103 -8.15 15.97 20.14
CA GLU A 103 -7.94 17.05 19.19
C GLU A 103 -8.88 16.98 17.98
N ALA A 104 -9.19 15.76 17.52
CA ALA A 104 -10.12 15.55 16.42
C ALA A 104 -11.55 15.97 16.76
N LEU A 105 -11.99 15.78 18.02
CA LEU A 105 -13.28 16.29 18.50
C LEU A 105 -13.33 17.82 18.45
N GLY A 106 -12.24 18.50 18.85
CA GLY A 106 -12.12 19.95 18.72
C GLY A 106 -12.23 20.42 17.27
N LEU A 107 -11.52 19.76 16.34
CA LEU A 107 -11.63 20.07 14.91
C LEU A 107 -13.05 19.89 14.38
N PHE A 108 -13.71 18.79 14.75
CA PHE A 108 -15.09 18.52 14.35
C PHE A 108 -16.04 19.61 14.85
N GLN A 109 -15.90 20.04 16.11
CA GLN A 109 -16.69 21.13 16.69
C GLN A 109 -16.47 22.49 16.01
N THR A 110 -15.28 22.73 15.44
CA THR A 110 -14.99 23.93 14.64
C THR A 110 -15.53 23.87 13.20
N GLY A 111 -16.23 22.79 12.83
CA GLY A 111 -16.91 22.67 11.52
C GLY A 111 -16.17 21.86 10.46
N TYR A 112 -15.04 21.22 10.79
CA TYR A 112 -14.37 20.33 9.84
C TYR A 112 -15.17 19.05 9.61
N HIS A 113 -15.31 18.65 8.34
CA HIS A 113 -16.04 17.44 7.97
C HIS A 113 -15.28 16.16 8.34
N SER A 114 -16.00 15.09 8.69
CA SER A 114 -15.42 13.80 9.10
C SER A 114 -14.49 13.19 8.04
N SER A 115 -14.81 13.34 6.75
CA SER A 115 -13.97 12.87 5.63
C SER A 115 -12.61 13.57 5.54
N VAL A 116 -12.49 14.77 6.13
CA VAL A 116 -11.21 15.51 6.24
C VAL A 116 -10.46 15.07 7.49
N ILE A 117 -11.18 14.86 8.60
CA ILE A 117 -10.63 14.51 9.90
C ILE A 117 -10.16 13.05 9.93
N ILE A 118 -10.83 12.12 9.23
CA ILE A 118 -10.47 10.70 9.24
C ILE A 118 -9.70 10.37 7.96
N ARG A 119 -8.46 9.89 8.12
CA ARG A 119 -7.54 9.60 7.03
C ARG A 119 -6.98 8.19 7.16
N GLN A 120 -6.69 7.56 6.05
CA GLN A 120 -6.07 6.24 6.01
C GLN A 120 -4.54 6.38 5.91
N CYS A 121 -3.80 5.63 6.73
CA CYS A 121 -2.34 5.62 6.67
C CYS A 121 -1.84 4.75 5.53
N SER A 122 -0.91 5.22 4.69
CA SER A 122 -0.36 4.42 3.58
C SER A 122 0.52 3.25 4.03
N VAL A 123 1.07 3.31 5.25
CA VAL A 123 1.96 2.28 5.80
C VAL A 123 1.18 1.21 6.55
N CYS A 124 0.39 1.59 7.56
CA CYS A 124 -0.35 0.61 8.36
C CYS A 124 -1.77 0.34 7.86
N ARG A 125 -2.30 1.15 6.93
CA ARG A 125 -3.63 1.01 6.30
C ARG A 125 -4.82 1.16 7.26
N HIS A 126 -4.55 1.50 8.51
CA HIS A 126 -5.57 1.86 9.50
C HIS A 126 -6.10 3.26 9.25
N PHE A 127 -7.39 3.44 9.54
CA PHE A 127 -8.00 4.76 9.59
C PHE A 127 -7.65 5.41 10.91
N LYS A 128 -7.22 6.67 10.86
CA LYS A 128 -6.85 7.44 12.04
C LYS A 128 -7.36 8.87 11.89
N TYR A 129 -7.50 9.55 13.02
CA TYR A 129 -7.77 10.97 12.98
C TYR A 129 -6.57 11.76 12.46
N LEU A 130 -6.83 12.89 11.82
CA LEU A 130 -5.86 13.78 11.19
C LEU A 130 -4.73 14.18 12.15
N PRO A 131 -4.96 14.48 13.45
CA PRO A 131 -3.87 14.76 14.39
C PRO A 131 -2.90 13.59 14.63
N SER A 132 -3.24 12.37 14.19
CA SER A 132 -2.32 11.23 14.19
C SER A 132 -1.26 11.31 13.09
N PHE A 133 -1.36 12.28 12.19
CA PHE A 133 -0.45 12.50 11.07
C PHE A 133 0.33 13.82 11.21
N ILE A 134 -0.24 14.83 11.89
CA ILE A 134 0.35 16.17 12.02
C ILE A 134 0.65 16.56 13.45
N SER A 135 1.86 17.04 13.68
CA SER A 135 2.25 17.70 14.93
C SER A 135 1.98 19.17 14.69
N TRP A 136 1.06 19.77 15.47
CA TRP A 136 0.47 21.10 15.24
C TRP A 136 1.47 22.28 15.15
N ARG A 137 2.80 22.07 15.14
CA ARG A 137 3.81 23.14 15.10
C ARG A 137 4.62 23.27 13.80
N LYS A 138 4.43 22.43 12.78
CA LYS A 138 5.18 22.54 11.51
C LYS A 138 4.34 22.04 10.33
N HIS A 139 3.54 22.92 9.73
CA HIS A 139 3.00 22.65 8.39
C HIS A 139 3.75 23.49 7.38
N GLN A 140 4.40 22.85 6.40
CA GLN A 140 4.58 23.45 5.08
C GLN A 140 3.37 23.02 4.24
N PRO A 141 2.61 23.93 3.62
CA PRO A 141 1.34 23.65 2.92
C PRO A 141 1.34 22.53 1.85
N HIS A 142 2.49 21.93 1.55
CA HIS A 142 2.70 21.00 0.44
C HIS A 142 3.18 19.59 0.86
N GLU A 143 3.34 19.28 2.16
CA GLU A 143 3.66 17.90 2.56
C GLU A 143 2.43 17.00 2.47
N THR A 144 2.48 16.00 1.58
CA THR A 144 1.48 14.92 1.56
C THR A 144 1.69 14.03 2.78
N LEU A 145 0.76 14.11 3.72
CA LEU A 145 0.78 13.34 4.96
C LEU A 145 0.43 11.88 4.70
N LYS A 146 1.43 11.09 4.28
CA LYS A 146 1.23 9.68 3.89
C LYS A 146 1.30 8.70 5.05
N ASP A 147 2.05 9.03 6.10
CA ASP A 147 2.40 8.09 7.18
C ASP A 147 1.95 8.66 8.52
N CYS A 148 1.22 7.90 9.32
CA CYS A 148 0.86 8.32 10.67
C CYS A 148 2.08 8.29 11.62
N PHE A 149 2.06 9.07 12.69
CA PHE A 149 3.16 9.15 13.64
C PHE A 149 3.54 7.81 14.26
N GLU A 150 2.56 6.96 14.55
CA GLU A 150 2.86 5.62 15.07
C GLU A 150 3.75 4.84 14.09
N CYS A 151 3.49 4.91 12.78
CA CYS A 151 4.32 4.27 11.76
C CYS A 151 5.71 4.92 11.67
N GLN A 152 5.78 6.24 11.70
CA GLN A 152 7.05 6.98 11.67
C GLN A 152 7.92 6.58 12.87
N LEU A 153 7.37 6.67 14.08
CA LEU A 153 8.05 6.34 15.33
C LEU A 153 8.45 4.85 15.41
N ARG A 154 7.62 3.93 14.89
CA ARG A 154 8.01 2.51 14.81
C ARG A 154 9.22 2.30 13.91
N ARG A 155 9.32 3.01 12.77
CA ARG A 155 10.53 2.96 11.92
C ARG A 155 11.74 3.53 12.65
N ASP A 156 11.57 4.65 13.35
CA ASP A 156 12.65 5.27 14.11
C ASP A 156 13.15 4.36 15.24
N ILE A 157 12.25 3.67 15.95
CA ILE A 157 12.60 2.66 16.96
C ILE A 157 13.44 1.54 16.32
N VAL A 158 12.99 0.99 15.19
CA VAL A 158 13.72 -0.10 14.50
C VAL A 158 15.10 0.37 14.05
N GLN A 159 15.20 1.58 13.48
CA GLN A 159 16.46 2.16 13.04
C GLN A 159 17.40 2.44 14.22
N TYR A 160 16.88 2.98 15.33
CA TYR A 160 17.65 3.23 16.54
C TYR A 160 18.20 1.92 17.11
N LYS A 161 17.37 0.88 17.24
CA LYS A 161 17.79 -0.45 17.72
C LYS A 161 18.86 -1.07 16.84
N ARG A 162 18.75 -0.91 15.51
CA ARG A 162 19.80 -1.33 14.58
C ARG A 162 21.12 -0.61 14.87
N LYS A 163 21.11 0.73 14.97
CA LYS A 163 22.32 1.52 15.28
C LYS A 163 22.94 1.15 16.63
N VAL A 164 22.13 0.89 17.65
CA VAL A 164 22.63 0.44 18.96
C VAL A 164 23.33 -0.91 18.86
N ARG A 165 22.72 -1.87 18.15
CA ARG A 165 23.31 -3.19 17.92
C ARG A 165 24.62 -3.09 17.12
N ASP A 166 24.62 -2.34 16.03
CA ASP A 166 25.80 -2.20 15.18
C ASP A 166 26.97 -1.57 15.98
N ARG A 167 26.71 -0.56 16.82
CA ARG A 167 27.71 -0.01 17.77
C ARG A 167 28.21 -1.03 18.79
N TYR A 168 27.32 -1.90 19.29
CA TYR A 168 27.70 -2.93 20.24
C TYR A 168 28.58 -4.00 19.58
N GLU A 169 28.26 -4.41 18.35
CA GLU A 169 29.07 -5.34 17.55
C GLU A 169 30.46 -4.75 17.23
N GLU A 170 30.53 -3.47 16.84
CA GLU A 170 31.80 -2.76 16.64
C GLU A 170 32.66 -2.75 17.92
N LYS A 171 32.05 -2.49 19.09
CA LYS A 171 32.76 -2.52 20.37
C LYS A 171 33.25 -3.92 20.74
N LEU A 172 32.45 -4.96 20.51
CA LEU A 172 32.88 -6.35 20.72
C LEU A 172 34.05 -6.75 19.81
N GLN A 173 34.14 -6.17 18.61
CA GLN A 173 35.29 -6.38 17.72
C GLN A 173 36.54 -5.63 18.20
N GLN A 174 36.38 -4.48 18.85
CA GLN A 174 37.48 -3.67 19.38
C GLN A 174 38.01 -4.19 20.73
N GLU A 175 37.12 -4.70 21.58
CA GLU A 175 37.44 -5.33 22.85
C GLU A 175 36.78 -6.73 22.88
N PRO A 176 37.44 -7.77 22.35
CA PRO A 176 36.94 -9.12 22.51
C PRO A 176 36.91 -9.42 24.02
N VAL A 177 35.70 -9.52 24.57
CA VAL A 177 35.46 -9.87 25.97
C VAL A 177 35.87 -11.33 26.13
N LEU A 178 37.14 -11.54 26.45
CA LEU A 178 37.81 -12.65 27.13
C LEU A 178 39.32 -12.51 26.81
N GLY A 179 39.98 -11.58 27.49
CA GLY A 179 41.43 -11.59 27.60
C GLY A 179 41.86 -12.71 28.55
N ASP A 180 42.82 -13.51 28.11
CA ASP A 180 43.49 -14.58 28.87
C ASP A 180 44.14 -14.06 30.16
N ASP A 181 43.39 -14.00 31.27
CA ASP A 181 43.98 -13.89 32.61
C ASP A 181 44.41 -15.28 33.10
N ILE A 182 45.45 -15.85 32.47
CA ILE A 182 46.29 -16.89 33.09
C ILE A 182 47.76 -16.62 32.75
N GLN A 183 48.40 -15.74 33.53
CA GLN A 183 49.82 -15.92 33.84
C GLN A 183 49.92 -16.76 35.12
N PRO A 184 50.47 -17.99 35.09
CA PRO A 184 50.92 -18.61 36.32
C PRO A 184 52.32 -18.10 36.65
N SER A 185 52.44 -17.54 37.85
CA SER A 185 53.69 -17.30 38.54
C SER A 185 54.52 -18.60 38.58
N ARG A 186 55.76 -18.51 38.07
CA ARG A 186 56.78 -19.54 38.25
C ARG A 186 57.20 -19.58 39.72
N THR A 187 56.81 -20.63 40.46
CA THR A 187 57.67 -21.31 41.44
C THR A 187 56.97 -22.55 42.03
N GLY A 188 57.60 -23.72 41.86
CA GLY A 188 57.68 -24.76 42.91
C GLY A 188 56.64 -25.90 42.95
N GLY A 189 57.09 -27.11 42.57
CA GLY A 189 57.00 -28.27 43.46
C GLY A 189 55.75 -29.17 43.46
N LYS A 190 55.82 -30.25 42.66
CA LYS A 190 55.41 -31.66 42.92
C LYS A 190 54.14 -32.02 43.74
N GLU A 191 53.34 -32.84 43.04
CA GLU A 191 52.68 -34.09 43.48
C GLU A 191 51.21 -34.12 43.97
N ARG A 192 50.42 -34.87 43.16
CA ARG A 192 49.39 -35.88 43.47
C ARG A 192 47.93 -35.49 43.76
N PHE A 193 47.08 -36.40 43.26
CA PHE A 193 45.62 -36.57 43.39
C PHE A 193 44.75 -35.64 42.54
N GLY A 194 43.84 -36.10 41.67
CA GLY A 194 43.24 -37.42 41.50
C GLY A 194 41.78 -37.42 41.97
N LYS A 195 40.88 -37.25 41.00
CA LYS A 195 39.43 -37.55 40.99
C LYS A 195 38.42 -36.63 41.70
N ALA A 196 37.47 -36.22 40.85
CA ALA A 196 36.04 -36.01 41.08
C ALA A 196 35.60 -34.67 41.67
N LEU A 197 35.11 -33.77 40.82
CA LEU A 197 33.67 -33.57 40.65
C LEU A 197 33.39 -32.68 39.44
N ALA A 198 32.77 -33.28 38.43
CA ALA A 198 32.03 -32.58 37.40
C ALA A 198 30.79 -31.97 38.08
N GLN A 199 30.66 -30.64 38.07
CA GLN A 199 29.38 -29.97 38.21
C GLN A 199 29.48 -28.51 37.74
N GLN A 200 28.73 -28.25 36.66
CA GLN A 200 28.01 -27.02 36.36
C GLN A 200 28.78 -25.72 36.09
N GLY A 201 28.70 -25.28 34.83
CA GLY A 201 29.10 -23.94 34.41
C GLY A 201 28.90 -23.71 32.91
N ALA A 202 27.70 -23.99 32.40
CA ALA A 202 27.34 -23.63 31.02
C ALA A 202 27.22 -22.10 30.92
N THR A 203 28.10 -21.46 30.16
CA THR A 203 28.06 -20.04 29.83
C THR A 203 26.88 -19.72 28.92
N TYR A 204 26.15 -18.65 29.26
CA TYR A 204 24.85 -18.19 28.74
C TYR A 204 24.80 -17.80 27.24
N ALA A 205 25.83 -18.11 26.46
CA ALA A 205 26.01 -17.69 25.07
C ALA A 205 25.90 -18.87 24.09
N SER A 206 24.75 -19.57 24.08
CA SER A 206 24.42 -20.49 22.97
C SER A 206 22.93 -20.76 22.78
N VAL A 207 22.03 -19.94 23.31
CA VAL A 207 20.57 -20.15 23.19
C VAL A 207 19.91 -18.96 22.51
N VAL A 208 20.16 -18.75 21.21
CA VAL A 208 19.15 -18.44 20.17
C VAL A 208 19.81 -18.70 18.80
N SER A 209 19.96 -19.96 18.44
CA SER A 209 20.06 -20.35 17.02
C SER A 209 19.59 -21.79 16.91
N LYS A 210 18.64 -22.03 15.99
CA LYS A 210 18.06 -23.33 15.57
C LYS A 210 16.76 -23.74 16.26
N GLY A 211 15.67 -23.18 15.74
CA GLY A 211 14.40 -23.89 15.68
C GLY A 211 14.44 -24.98 14.61
N PHE A 212 14.19 -26.21 15.03
CA PHE A 212 13.53 -27.31 14.34
C PHE A 212 14.06 -27.80 12.98
N THR A 213 14.75 -28.94 13.00
CA THR A 213 14.38 -30.14 12.22
C THR A 213 14.87 -31.41 12.95
N ASN A 214 14.06 -32.47 12.85
CA ASN A 214 13.93 -33.67 13.72
C ASN A 214 15.03 -34.76 13.61
N GLY A 215 15.06 -35.67 14.59
CA GLY A 215 15.71 -36.99 14.45
C GLY A 215 15.50 -38.06 15.56
N LYS A 216 14.40 -38.83 15.47
CA LYS A 216 14.19 -40.30 15.68
C LYS A 216 14.66 -41.08 16.93
N SER A 217 13.71 -41.86 17.48
CA SER A 217 13.71 -43.36 17.61
C SER A 217 12.28 -43.81 17.95
N SER A 218 11.70 -44.98 17.65
CA SER A 218 11.94 -46.14 16.79
C SER A 218 10.74 -47.07 17.07
N TYR A 219 10.02 -47.59 16.07
CA TYR A 219 9.42 -48.94 16.11
C TYR A 219 9.05 -49.39 14.69
N THR A 220 9.23 -50.69 14.48
CA THR A 220 9.35 -51.49 13.25
C THR A 220 8.03 -51.84 12.56
N LYS A 221 8.01 -51.85 11.21
CA LYS A 221 7.92 -53.05 10.34
C LYS A 221 7.79 -52.69 8.84
N SER A 222 8.47 -53.50 8.02
CA SER A 222 8.32 -53.87 6.58
C SER A 222 7.09 -53.31 5.81
N ASP A 223 7.16 -52.91 4.54
CA ASP A 223 7.70 -53.63 3.37
C ASP A 223 8.06 -52.70 2.20
N GLU A 224 8.83 -53.26 1.26
CA GLU A 224 9.44 -52.64 0.07
C GLU A 224 8.46 -52.17 -1.04
N GLY A 225 8.88 -51.17 -1.82
CA GLY A 225 8.23 -50.78 -3.08
C GLY A 225 8.83 -49.54 -3.75
N HIS A 226 9.70 -49.76 -4.73
CA HIS A 226 10.41 -48.76 -5.56
C HIS A 226 9.53 -47.78 -6.35
N LEU A 227 10.16 -46.63 -6.69
CA LEU A 227 10.08 -45.81 -7.93
C LEU A 227 9.45 -44.40 -7.86
N GLY A 228 10.27 -43.41 -8.27
CA GLY A 228 9.84 -42.42 -9.27
C GLY A 228 9.59 -41.01 -8.78
N THR A 229 10.64 -40.17 -8.78
CA THR A 229 10.56 -38.71 -8.73
C THR A 229 9.78 -38.17 -9.93
N LYS A 230 8.66 -37.46 -9.70
CA LYS A 230 8.04 -36.58 -10.72
C LYS A 230 8.00 -35.15 -10.21
N GLN A 231 8.78 -34.30 -10.87
CA GLN A 231 8.62 -32.85 -10.86
C GLN A 231 7.32 -32.52 -11.63
N ASN A 232 6.38 -31.84 -10.97
CA ASN A 232 5.22 -31.27 -11.64
C ASN A 232 5.59 -29.89 -12.20
N THR A 233 6.16 -29.86 -13.40
CA THR A 233 6.08 -28.71 -14.30
C THR A 233 4.67 -28.68 -14.90
N ALA A 234 3.80 -27.84 -14.34
CA ALA A 234 2.53 -27.51 -14.98
C ALA A 234 2.82 -26.64 -16.22
N HIS A 235 2.85 -27.28 -17.38
CA HIS A 235 2.80 -26.58 -18.66
C HIS A 235 1.46 -25.83 -18.75
N LEU A 236 1.53 -24.51 -18.86
CA LEU A 236 0.43 -23.66 -19.31
C LEU A 236 0.08 -24.05 -20.75
N ASN A 237 -0.92 -24.93 -20.90
CA ASN A 237 -1.53 -25.20 -22.19
C ASN A 237 -2.40 -24.00 -22.55
N VAL A 238 -1.86 -23.11 -23.38
CA VAL A 238 -2.69 -22.21 -24.20
C VAL A 238 -3.44 -23.12 -25.19
N PRO A 239 -4.78 -23.20 -25.17
CA PRO A 239 -5.50 -23.99 -26.15
C PRO A 239 -5.27 -23.38 -27.54
N ILE A 240 -4.54 -24.09 -28.39
CA ILE A 240 -4.53 -23.81 -29.83
C ILE A 240 -5.83 -24.41 -30.37
N GLU A 241 -6.93 -23.67 -30.26
CA GLU A 241 -8.06 -23.91 -31.14
C GLU A 241 -7.74 -23.28 -32.50
N SER A 242 -7.07 -24.07 -33.33
CA SER A 242 -6.99 -23.82 -34.77
C SER A 242 -8.38 -24.02 -35.38
N GLY A 243 -9.18 -22.96 -35.41
CA GLY A 243 -10.51 -22.96 -36.02
C GLY A 243 -11.02 -21.53 -36.20
N GLN A 244 -10.95 -21.04 -37.43
CA GLN A 244 -11.46 -19.73 -37.85
C GLN A 244 -12.90 -19.48 -37.36
N GLN A 245 -13.10 -18.43 -36.57
CA GLN A 245 -14.34 -17.65 -36.59
C GLN A 245 -14.01 -16.15 -36.61
N ARG A 246 -13.84 -15.64 -37.83
CA ARG A 246 -13.57 -14.23 -38.14
C ARG A 246 -14.80 -13.36 -37.85
N GLY A 247 -14.57 -12.18 -37.29
CA GLY A 247 -15.57 -11.11 -37.17
C GLY A 247 -16.60 -11.22 -36.05
N LYS A 248 -16.43 -12.11 -35.06
CA LYS A 248 -17.44 -12.32 -34.00
C LYS A 248 -17.12 -11.56 -32.72
N SER A 249 -18.14 -10.95 -32.17
CA SER A 249 -18.21 -10.49 -30.78
C SER A 249 -17.60 -11.52 -29.83
N LEU A 250 -16.67 -11.08 -28.98
CA LEU A 250 -16.16 -11.87 -27.86
C LEU A 250 -17.27 -12.02 -26.82
N SER A 251 -17.55 -13.24 -26.39
CA SER A 251 -18.47 -13.49 -25.27
C SER A 251 -17.77 -14.34 -24.22
N THR A 252 -17.78 -13.89 -22.97
CA THR A 252 -17.15 -14.59 -21.84
C THR A 252 -18.06 -14.61 -20.63
N GLY A 253 -17.87 -15.59 -19.74
CA GLY A 253 -18.44 -15.59 -18.39
C GLY A 253 -17.43 -15.05 -17.38
N LEU A 254 -17.88 -14.79 -16.14
CA LEU A 254 -17.01 -14.40 -15.04
C LEU A 254 -15.96 -15.47 -14.72
N GLU A 255 -14.70 -15.05 -14.57
CA GLU A 255 -13.61 -15.93 -14.17
C GLU A 255 -13.57 -16.07 -12.64
N GLU A 256 -13.75 -17.31 -12.16
CA GLU A 256 -13.81 -17.62 -10.72
C GLU A 256 -12.55 -17.17 -9.98
N CYS A 257 -11.37 -17.34 -10.58
CA CYS A 257 -10.10 -17.00 -9.94
C CYS A 257 -10.01 -15.50 -9.58
N PHE A 258 -10.58 -14.62 -10.41
CA PHE A 258 -10.64 -13.18 -10.12
C PHE A 258 -11.68 -12.87 -9.06
N CYS A 259 -12.84 -13.55 -9.06
CA CYS A 259 -13.86 -13.43 -8.02
C CYS A 259 -13.30 -13.78 -6.64
N ILE A 260 -12.52 -14.87 -6.52
CA ILE A 260 -11.88 -15.27 -5.27
C ILE A 260 -10.92 -14.17 -4.77
N LYS A 261 -10.08 -13.64 -5.66
CA LYS A 261 -9.14 -12.57 -5.31
C LYS A 261 -9.84 -11.27 -4.90
N VAL A 262 -10.92 -10.92 -5.58
CA VAL A 262 -11.75 -9.77 -5.20
C VAL A 262 -12.42 -9.99 -3.85
N LEU A 263 -12.92 -11.20 -3.55
CA LEU A 263 -13.50 -11.54 -2.25
C LEU A 263 -12.49 -11.41 -1.10
N GLU A 264 -11.27 -11.93 -1.28
CA GLU A 264 -10.19 -11.79 -0.30
C GLU A 264 -9.88 -10.30 -0.01
N ALA A 265 -9.80 -9.49 -1.07
CA ALA A 265 -9.59 -8.05 -0.96
C ALA A 265 -10.77 -7.33 -0.28
N LEU A 266 -12.01 -7.70 -0.63
CA LEU A 266 -13.23 -7.14 -0.04
C LEU A 266 -13.32 -7.38 1.46
N LYS A 267 -13.01 -8.60 1.92
CA LYS A 267 -13.02 -8.94 3.36
C LYS A 267 -12.04 -8.07 4.14
N THR A 268 -10.83 -7.89 3.60
CA THR A 268 -9.80 -7.04 4.20
C THR A 268 -10.26 -5.57 4.24
N SER A 269 -10.74 -5.06 3.12
CA SER A 269 -11.22 -3.68 3.00
C SER A 269 -12.48 -3.42 3.85
N PHE A 270 -13.35 -4.42 4.03
CA PHE A 270 -14.53 -4.32 4.88
C PHE A 270 -14.18 -4.10 6.36
N SER A 271 -13.14 -4.79 6.87
CA SER A 271 -12.63 -4.55 8.22
C SER A 271 -12.13 -3.11 8.40
N GLN A 272 -11.53 -2.52 7.37
CA GLN A 272 -11.10 -1.13 7.38
C GLN A 272 -12.29 -0.15 7.37
N LEU A 273 -13.37 -0.47 6.65
CA LEU A 273 -14.62 0.31 6.69
C LEU A 273 -15.30 0.25 8.05
N GLU A 274 -15.31 -0.90 8.71
CA GLU A 274 -15.78 -1.04 10.08
C GLU A 274 -14.98 -0.10 11.02
N GLU A 275 -13.65 -0.11 10.91
CA GLU A 275 -12.77 0.78 11.69
C GLU A 275 -13.11 2.25 11.44
N LYS A 276 -13.17 2.68 10.17
CA LYS A 276 -13.56 4.04 9.77
C LYS A 276 -14.91 4.44 10.37
N THR A 277 -15.91 3.58 10.25
CA THR A 277 -17.27 3.84 10.73
C THR A 277 -17.31 4.00 12.25
N LYS A 278 -16.55 3.18 12.98
CA LYS A 278 -16.41 3.31 14.43
C LYS A 278 -15.78 4.64 14.83
N LEU A 279 -14.80 5.13 14.07
CA LEU A 279 -14.20 6.46 14.32
C LEU A 279 -15.20 7.59 14.04
N GLU A 280 -15.97 7.50 12.96
CA GLU A 280 -17.01 8.49 12.64
C GLU A 280 -18.08 8.55 13.75
N LEU A 281 -18.52 7.40 14.26
CA LEU A 281 -19.47 7.35 15.37
C LEU A 281 -18.89 7.98 16.65
N LYS A 282 -17.61 7.74 16.95
CA LYS A 282 -16.92 8.38 18.09
C LYS A 282 -16.86 9.90 17.93
N LEU A 283 -16.60 10.43 16.73
CA LEU A 283 -16.63 11.87 16.48
C LEU A 283 -18.02 12.46 16.71
N LEU A 284 -19.06 11.73 16.30
CA LEU A 284 -20.46 12.07 16.51
C LEU A 284 -20.95 11.81 17.94
N GLN A 285 -20.05 11.43 18.87
CA GLN A 285 -20.38 11.08 20.26
C GLN A 285 -21.49 10.02 20.36
N SER A 286 -21.55 9.13 19.36
CA SER A 286 -22.49 8.03 19.25
C SER A 286 -21.83 6.71 19.62
N ASP A 287 -22.61 5.71 20.04
CA ASP A 287 -22.07 4.40 20.42
C ASP A 287 -21.47 3.66 19.18
N PRO A 288 -20.17 3.32 19.21
CA PRO A 288 -19.50 2.60 18.11
C PRO A 288 -20.11 1.22 17.80
N HIS A 289 -20.93 0.62 18.68
CA HIS A 289 -21.60 -0.64 18.40
C HIS A 289 -22.66 -0.53 17.28
N PHE A 290 -23.15 0.69 16.98
CA PHE A 290 -24.09 0.93 15.88
C PHE A 290 -23.44 0.97 14.49
N TRP A 291 -22.13 0.68 14.39
CA TRP A 291 -21.39 0.78 13.12
C TRP A 291 -22.03 -0.03 11.98
N LYS A 292 -22.62 -1.20 12.24
CA LYS A 292 -23.24 -2.03 11.19
C LYS A 292 -24.38 -1.30 10.50
N VAL A 293 -25.25 -0.65 11.29
CA VAL A 293 -26.41 0.10 10.78
C VAL A 293 -25.92 1.32 10.01
N ALA A 294 -24.99 2.08 10.59
CA ALA A 294 -24.43 3.27 9.95
C ALA A 294 -23.69 2.95 8.64
N LEU A 295 -22.88 1.90 8.61
CA LEU A 295 -22.16 1.48 7.40
C LEU A 295 -23.12 0.99 6.32
N ARG A 296 -24.14 0.20 6.70
CA ARG A 296 -25.14 -0.30 5.75
C ARG A 296 -25.85 0.85 5.06
N ASP A 297 -26.34 1.81 5.84
CA ASP A 297 -27.03 3.00 5.34
C ASP A 297 -26.16 3.83 4.38
N LYS A 298 -24.85 3.97 4.67
CA LYS A 298 -23.89 4.61 3.76
C LYS A 298 -23.73 3.82 2.46
N LEU A 299 -23.53 2.51 2.55
CA LEU A 299 -23.32 1.66 1.39
C LEU A 299 -24.55 1.58 0.48
N LEU A 300 -25.76 1.63 1.04
CA LEU A 300 -27.00 1.75 0.26
C LEU A 300 -27.09 3.08 -0.50
N ARG A 301 -26.71 4.21 0.13
CA ARG A 301 -26.62 5.50 -0.58
C ARG A 301 -25.60 5.46 -1.72
N VAL A 302 -24.42 4.90 -1.46
CA VAL A 302 -23.39 4.72 -2.50
C VAL A 302 -23.93 3.88 -3.66
N SER A 303 -24.62 2.79 -3.34
CA SER A 303 -25.23 1.91 -4.32
C SER A 303 -26.23 2.62 -5.25
N GLN A 304 -27.06 3.50 -4.70
CA GLN A 304 -28.01 4.33 -5.47
C GLN A 304 -27.29 5.25 -6.47
N LEU A 305 -26.14 5.82 -6.10
CA LEU A 305 -25.35 6.68 -6.98
C LEU A 305 -24.80 5.91 -8.20
N PHE A 306 -24.43 4.65 -8.03
CA PHE A 306 -24.00 3.81 -9.16
C PHE A 306 -25.15 3.47 -10.13
N SER A 307 -26.38 3.39 -9.64
CA SER A 307 -27.55 3.01 -10.44
C SER A 307 -28.13 4.17 -11.27
N SER A 308 -28.00 5.41 -10.80
CA SER A 308 -28.59 6.59 -11.46
C SER A 308 -27.82 7.07 -12.70
N GLN A 309 -26.74 6.39 -13.10
CA GLN A 309 -25.75 6.89 -14.07
C GLN A 309 -25.20 8.29 -13.72
N ALA A 310 -25.38 8.75 -12.47
CA ALA A 310 -24.79 9.98 -11.97
C ALA A 310 -23.33 9.73 -11.60
N THR A 311 -22.55 9.15 -12.51
CA THR A 311 -21.11 8.87 -12.32
C THR A 311 -20.34 10.11 -11.95
N ASP A 312 -20.77 11.27 -12.44
CA ASP A 312 -20.19 12.59 -12.15
C ASP A 312 -20.37 13.00 -10.67
N GLN A 313 -21.29 12.35 -9.94
CA GLN A 313 -21.54 12.59 -8.51
C GLN A 313 -20.77 11.62 -7.61
N ILE A 314 -20.19 10.54 -8.14
CA ILE A 314 -19.50 9.54 -7.33
C ILE A 314 -18.11 10.05 -6.95
N GLN A 315 -17.94 10.38 -5.68
CA GLN A 315 -16.66 10.76 -5.12
C GLN A 315 -15.91 9.50 -4.66
N PHE A 316 -14.87 9.11 -5.39
CA PHE A 316 -14.01 7.99 -5.02
C PHE A 316 -13.02 8.31 -3.91
N ASN A 317 -13.00 9.55 -3.40
CA ASN A 317 -12.27 9.91 -2.18
C ASN A 317 -12.83 9.18 -0.94
N ASP A 318 -14.10 8.78 -0.96
CA ASP A 318 -14.73 8.00 0.09
C ASP A 318 -14.43 6.50 -0.05
N ALA A 319 -14.12 5.85 1.07
CA ALA A 319 -13.71 4.45 1.10
C ALA A 319 -14.88 3.52 0.76
N GLU A 320 -16.10 3.92 1.11
CA GLU A 320 -17.35 3.23 0.81
C GLU A 320 -17.57 3.11 -0.70
N SER A 321 -17.36 4.19 -1.45
CA SER A 321 -17.44 4.22 -2.92
C SER A 321 -16.43 3.27 -3.56
N ARG A 322 -15.19 3.26 -3.05
CA ARG A 322 -14.13 2.37 -3.55
C ARG A 322 -14.42 0.90 -3.23
N TRP A 323 -14.94 0.60 -2.04
CA TRP A 323 -15.33 -0.76 -1.65
C TRP A 323 -16.51 -1.26 -2.49
N ALA A 324 -17.52 -0.43 -2.70
CA ALA A 324 -18.66 -0.76 -3.53
C ALA A 324 -18.24 -1.06 -4.98
N TYR A 325 -17.35 -0.24 -5.54
CA TYR A 325 -16.78 -0.48 -6.86
C TYR A 325 -15.94 -1.77 -6.92
N LEU A 326 -15.07 -1.98 -5.91
CA LEU A 326 -14.24 -3.18 -5.81
C LEU A 326 -15.11 -4.44 -5.94
N GLY A 327 -16.22 -4.47 -5.21
CA GLY A 327 -17.09 -5.63 -5.18
C GLY A 327 -18.05 -5.77 -6.35
N THR A 328 -18.36 -4.69 -7.05
CA THR A 328 -19.36 -4.70 -8.12
C THR A 328 -18.73 -4.85 -9.51
N TYR A 329 -17.60 -4.19 -9.77
CA TYR A 329 -17.07 -4.05 -11.14
C TYR A 329 -15.73 -4.74 -11.37
N THR A 330 -14.92 -4.94 -10.32
CA THR A 330 -13.50 -5.30 -10.50
C THR A 330 -13.31 -6.68 -11.11
N ALA A 331 -14.06 -7.70 -10.65
CA ALA A 331 -13.96 -9.06 -11.19
C ALA A 331 -14.42 -9.12 -12.66
N ALA A 332 -15.50 -8.40 -12.98
CA ALA A 332 -16.04 -8.28 -14.33
C ALA A 332 -15.05 -7.61 -15.29
N HIS A 333 -14.43 -6.50 -14.88
CA HIS A 333 -13.42 -5.82 -15.68
C HIS A 333 -12.16 -6.66 -15.87
N ALA A 334 -11.66 -7.30 -14.81
CA ALA A 334 -10.50 -8.19 -14.90
C ALA A 334 -10.76 -9.37 -15.86
N THR A 335 -11.95 -9.97 -15.77
CA THR A 335 -12.41 -11.03 -16.68
C THR A 335 -12.41 -10.57 -18.13
N LEU A 336 -13.02 -9.41 -18.41
CA LEU A 336 -13.08 -8.87 -19.77
C LEU A 336 -11.69 -8.61 -20.34
N ILE A 337 -10.79 -8.02 -19.54
CA ILE A 337 -9.41 -7.77 -19.95
C ILE A 337 -8.69 -9.08 -20.26
N HIS A 338 -8.80 -10.07 -19.37
CA HIS A 338 -8.21 -11.38 -19.57
C HIS A 338 -8.72 -12.03 -20.86
N ALA A 339 -10.04 -12.09 -21.05
CA ALA A 339 -10.68 -12.67 -22.22
C ALA A 339 -10.26 -11.96 -23.52
N VAL A 340 -10.21 -10.63 -23.53
CA VAL A 340 -9.76 -9.86 -24.70
C VAL A 340 -8.34 -10.26 -25.10
N VAL A 341 -7.45 -10.39 -24.12
CA VAL A 341 -6.02 -10.65 -24.35
C VAL A 341 -5.79 -12.11 -24.77
N THR A 342 -6.55 -13.06 -24.21
CA THR A 342 -6.41 -14.49 -24.51
C THR A 342 -7.22 -14.95 -25.73
N SER A 343 -8.18 -14.15 -26.19
CA SER A 343 -9.07 -14.51 -27.32
C SER A 343 -8.35 -14.76 -28.66
N GLY A 344 -7.13 -14.25 -28.83
CA GLY A 344 -6.44 -14.28 -30.12
C GLY A 344 -7.03 -13.35 -31.18
N GLN A 345 -8.10 -12.59 -30.89
CA GLN A 345 -8.74 -11.69 -31.87
C GLN A 345 -7.83 -10.54 -32.31
N PHE A 346 -6.88 -10.16 -31.47
CA PHE A 346 -5.94 -9.08 -31.74
C PHE A 346 -4.53 -9.63 -31.91
N GLU A 347 -4.16 -10.01 -33.12
CA GLU A 347 -2.84 -10.58 -33.42
C GLU A 347 -1.66 -9.74 -32.86
N PRO A 348 -1.64 -8.39 -32.96
CA PRO A 348 -0.56 -7.60 -32.36
C PRO A 348 -0.48 -7.69 -30.83
N LEU A 349 -1.61 -7.88 -30.15
CA LEU A 349 -1.65 -8.04 -28.69
C LEU A 349 -1.23 -9.45 -28.28
N THR A 350 -1.70 -10.48 -28.99
CA THR A 350 -1.26 -11.88 -28.81
C THR A 350 0.25 -11.98 -28.96
N GLU A 351 0.78 -11.39 -30.03
CA GLU A 351 2.22 -11.40 -30.31
C GLU A 351 3.03 -10.60 -29.29
N PHE A 352 2.47 -9.48 -28.80
CA PHE A 352 3.07 -8.71 -27.71
C PHE A 352 3.19 -9.53 -26.43
N VAL A 353 2.13 -10.22 -26.01
CA VAL A 353 2.15 -11.08 -24.82
C VAL A 353 3.19 -12.19 -24.98
N ARG A 354 3.20 -12.87 -26.13
CA ARG A 354 4.16 -13.94 -26.44
C ARG A 354 5.61 -13.45 -26.38
N LYS A 355 5.93 -12.34 -27.04
CA LYS A 355 7.28 -11.75 -27.05
C LYS A 355 7.68 -11.13 -25.73
N SER A 356 6.72 -10.73 -24.90
CA SER A 356 7.01 -10.08 -23.63
C SER A 356 7.74 -10.99 -22.65
N GLN A 357 7.58 -12.31 -22.78
CA GLN A 357 8.23 -13.32 -21.93
C GLN A 357 9.76 -13.22 -21.94
N ASP A 358 10.33 -12.75 -23.06
CA ASP A 358 11.78 -12.61 -23.24
C ASP A 358 12.30 -11.22 -22.82
N LEU A 359 11.42 -10.29 -22.42
CA LEU A 359 11.82 -8.93 -22.06
C LEU A 359 12.30 -8.86 -20.61
N GLU A 360 13.55 -8.42 -20.43
CA GLU A 360 14.10 -8.19 -19.08
C GLU A 360 13.32 -7.11 -18.30
N ARG A 361 12.74 -6.14 -19.01
CA ARG A 361 12.02 -5.01 -18.40
C ARG A 361 10.87 -4.53 -19.27
N LEU A 362 9.68 -5.06 -18.99
CA LEU A 362 8.42 -4.56 -19.55
C LEU A 362 7.83 -3.47 -18.66
N GLN A 363 7.28 -2.41 -19.25
CA GLN A 363 6.46 -1.43 -18.53
C GLN A 363 5.06 -1.34 -19.15
N VAL A 364 4.05 -1.41 -18.27
CA VAL A 364 2.63 -1.30 -18.62
C VAL A 364 2.01 -0.15 -17.82
N CYS A 365 1.18 0.65 -18.48
CA CYS A 365 0.54 1.83 -17.91
C CYS A 365 -0.98 1.70 -17.95
N CYS A 366 -1.65 1.79 -16.81
CA CYS A 366 -3.10 1.81 -16.71
C CYS A 366 -3.57 3.24 -16.40
N LEU A 367 -4.43 3.81 -17.26
CA LEU A 367 -5.03 5.13 -17.07
C LEU A 367 -6.47 4.97 -16.58
N GLY A 368 -6.83 5.68 -15.51
CA GLY A 368 -8.11 5.45 -14.81
C GLY A 368 -8.10 4.13 -14.05
N ALA A 369 -6.96 3.78 -13.46
CA ALA A 369 -6.70 2.42 -13.00
C ALA A 369 -7.63 1.95 -11.86
N GLY A 370 -8.19 2.87 -11.07
CA GLY A 370 -9.00 2.52 -9.90
C GLY A 370 -8.32 1.45 -9.01
N PRO A 371 -8.99 0.32 -8.70
CA PRO A 371 -8.40 -0.74 -7.89
C PRO A 371 -7.32 -1.57 -8.62
N GLY A 372 -7.11 -1.37 -9.92
CA GLY A 372 -6.15 -2.11 -10.74
C GLY A 372 -6.71 -3.38 -11.38
N SER A 373 -7.98 -3.35 -11.80
CA SER A 373 -8.67 -4.49 -12.41
C SER A 373 -7.97 -5.03 -13.67
N GLU A 374 -7.31 -4.15 -14.43
CA GLU A 374 -6.58 -4.53 -15.63
C GLU A 374 -5.34 -5.37 -15.29
N ILE A 375 -4.68 -5.05 -14.19
CA ILE A 375 -3.53 -5.82 -13.70
C ILE A 375 -4.00 -7.18 -13.22
N LEU A 376 -5.11 -7.23 -12.47
CA LEU A 376 -5.70 -8.50 -12.03
C LEU A 376 -5.96 -9.43 -13.23
N GLY A 377 -6.46 -8.90 -14.36
CA GLY A 377 -6.70 -9.66 -15.58
C GLY A 377 -5.45 -10.02 -16.40
N LEU A 378 -4.30 -9.38 -16.17
CA LEU A 378 -3.10 -9.52 -17.02
C LEU A 378 -1.86 -10.08 -16.32
N TYR A 379 -1.75 -9.97 -14.99
CA TYR A 379 -0.48 -10.20 -14.31
C TYR A 379 0.07 -11.62 -14.47
N GLN A 380 -0.80 -12.60 -14.72
CA GLN A 380 -0.42 -13.99 -14.99
C GLN A 380 0.06 -14.21 -16.43
N LEU A 381 -0.30 -13.32 -17.36
CA LEU A 381 0.04 -13.42 -18.78
C LEU A 381 1.34 -12.69 -19.12
N LEU A 382 1.80 -11.78 -18.25
CA LEU A 382 3.02 -10.99 -18.45
C LEU A 382 4.14 -11.44 -17.49
N PRO A 383 5.41 -11.11 -17.79
CA PRO A 383 6.52 -11.47 -16.90
C PRO A 383 6.33 -10.96 -15.47
N SER A 384 6.78 -11.72 -14.48
CA SER A 384 6.75 -11.33 -13.07
C SER A 384 7.55 -10.04 -12.77
N LYS A 385 8.51 -9.69 -13.63
CA LYS A 385 9.33 -8.46 -13.55
C LYS A 385 8.67 -7.24 -14.21
N THR A 386 7.42 -7.37 -14.69
CA THR A 386 6.69 -6.26 -15.32
C THR A 386 6.54 -5.09 -14.35
N GLN A 387 6.89 -3.90 -14.82
CA GLN A 387 6.70 -2.66 -14.09
C GLN A 387 5.30 -2.11 -14.38
N TRP A 388 4.43 -2.21 -13.39
CA TRP A 388 3.07 -1.72 -13.47
C TRP A 388 2.98 -0.27 -12.96
N LEU A 389 2.42 0.61 -13.78
CA LEU A 389 2.11 1.98 -13.41
C LEU A 389 0.60 2.22 -13.48
N LEU A 390 -0.01 2.53 -12.35
CA LEU A 390 -1.41 2.87 -12.21
C LEU A 390 -1.53 4.37 -12.03
N LEU A 391 -2.34 4.99 -12.87
CA LEU A 391 -2.57 6.43 -12.90
C LEU A 391 -4.07 6.71 -12.77
N ASP A 392 -4.43 7.51 -11.78
CA ASP A 392 -5.83 7.84 -11.49
C ASP A 392 -5.93 9.21 -10.82
N ASN A 393 -7.05 9.91 -10.99
CA ASN A 393 -7.24 11.23 -10.38
C ASN A 393 -7.53 11.14 -8.87
N CYS A 394 -7.94 9.97 -8.38
CA CYS A 394 -8.14 9.71 -6.96
C CYS A 394 -6.96 8.89 -6.39
N GLU A 395 -6.10 9.56 -5.60
CA GLU A 395 -4.95 8.91 -4.96
C GLU A 395 -5.35 7.81 -3.98
N GLN A 396 -6.54 7.88 -3.39
CA GLN A 396 -7.00 6.96 -2.37
C GLN A 396 -7.29 5.55 -2.92
N TRP A 397 -7.41 5.42 -4.24
CA TRP A 397 -7.40 4.12 -4.90
C TRP A 397 -6.12 3.32 -4.66
N SER A 398 -4.98 3.99 -4.40
CA SER A 398 -3.73 3.31 -4.06
C SER A 398 -3.88 2.34 -2.89
N HIS A 399 -4.70 2.66 -1.88
CA HIS A 399 -4.99 1.76 -0.76
C HIS A 399 -5.75 0.51 -1.22
N THR A 400 -6.76 0.68 -2.07
CA THR A 400 -7.55 -0.45 -2.60
C THR A 400 -6.71 -1.32 -3.54
N ALA A 401 -5.90 -0.71 -4.40
CA ALA A 401 -4.97 -1.41 -5.29
C ALA A 401 -3.89 -2.16 -4.50
N GLN A 402 -3.43 -1.62 -3.36
CA GLN A 402 -2.46 -2.31 -2.51
C GLN A 402 -3.05 -3.59 -1.91
N ILE A 403 -4.29 -3.53 -1.43
CA ILE A 403 -5.00 -4.70 -0.91
C ILE A 403 -5.16 -5.75 -2.01
N LEU A 404 -5.70 -5.37 -3.17
CA LEU A 404 -5.98 -6.31 -4.25
C LEU A 404 -4.71 -6.87 -4.90
N LEU A 405 -3.81 -6.00 -5.32
CA LEU A 405 -2.67 -6.39 -6.15
C LEU A 405 -1.50 -6.85 -5.29
N GLN A 406 -1.15 -6.12 -4.23
CA GLN A 406 0.04 -6.45 -3.45
C GLN A 406 -0.22 -7.47 -2.35
N ASP A 407 -1.25 -7.28 -1.53
CA ASP A 407 -1.51 -8.20 -0.41
C ASP A 407 -2.11 -9.54 -0.87
N VAL A 408 -3.03 -9.48 -1.85
CA VAL A 408 -3.79 -10.64 -2.30
C VAL A 408 -3.16 -11.34 -3.52
N CYS A 409 -2.60 -10.58 -4.47
CA CYS A 409 -1.97 -11.13 -5.68
C CYS A 409 -0.43 -11.13 -5.65
N ASN A 410 0.21 -10.50 -4.66
CA ASN A 410 1.66 -10.36 -4.58
C ASN A 410 2.30 -9.70 -5.84
N VAL A 411 1.61 -8.71 -6.41
CA VAL A 411 2.05 -7.93 -7.56
C VAL A 411 2.52 -6.55 -7.11
N SER A 412 3.77 -6.21 -7.39
CA SER A 412 4.32 -4.87 -7.13
C SER A 412 3.88 -3.88 -8.20
N PHE A 413 3.51 -2.67 -7.80
CA PHE A 413 3.12 -1.61 -8.71
C PHE A 413 3.55 -0.23 -8.21
N GLN A 414 3.48 0.76 -9.10
CA GLN A 414 3.59 2.17 -8.78
C GLN A 414 2.21 2.82 -8.99
N TYR A 415 1.74 3.57 -8.00
CA TYR A 415 0.50 4.33 -8.09
C TYR A 415 0.83 5.82 -8.08
N SER A 416 0.18 6.62 -8.92
CA SER A 416 0.37 8.07 -8.91
C SER A 416 -0.90 8.80 -9.31
N ALA A 417 -1.09 10.00 -8.73
CA ALA A 417 -2.13 10.92 -9.15
C ALA A 417 -1.94 11.29 -10.63
N PHE A 418 -3.02 11.23 -11.37
CA PHE A 418 -3.08 11.65 -12.76
C PHE A 418 -4.45 12.26 -13.03
N ASP A 419 -4.46 13.55 -13.29
CA ASP A 419 -5.65 14.27 -13.68
C ASP A 419 -5.55 14.65 -15.16
N ILE A 420 -6.52 14.20 -15.95
CA ILE A 420 -6.59 14.44 -17.39
C ILE A 420 -6.96 15.91 -17.72
N CYS A 421 -7.62 16.61 -16.78
CA CYS A 421 -8.07 17.99 -16.93
C CYS A 421 -6.99 19.00 -16.55
N ASN A 422 -6.15 18.65 -15.57
CA ASN A 422 -5.03 19.48 -15.16
C ASN A 422 -3.87 19.30 -16.14
N SER A 423 -3.98 19.99 -17.28
CA SER A 423 -2.87 20.17 -18.20
C SER A 423 -1.68 20.67 -17.40
N VAL A 424 -0.52 20.03 -17.59
CA VAL A 424 0.76 20.51 -17.07
C VAL A 424 0.96 21.94 -17.56
N SER A 425 0.55 22.93 -16.76
CA SER A 425 1.12 24.25 -16.83
C SER A 425 2.60 24.08 -16.50
N HIS A 426 3.42 24.33 -17.51
CA HIS A 426 4.86 24.43 -17.36
C HIS A 426 5.21 25.27 -16.13
N ARG A 427 6.23 24.81 -15.36
CA ARG A 427 7.05 25.54 -14.37
C ARG A 427 6.81 25.22 -12.89
N SER A 428 7.20 24.02 -12.45
CA SER A 428 7.74 23.85 -11.09
C SER A 428 8.92 22.88 -11.12
N ARG A 429 10.14 23.44 -11.20
CA ARG A 429 11.39 22.73 -10.90
C ARG A 429 11.45 22.51 -9.39
N GLY A 430 10.91 21.40 -8.90
CA GLY A 430 11.10 21.01 -7.51
C GLY A 430 10.60 19.60 -7.31
N ASN A 431 11.53 18.66 -7.07
CA ASN A 431 11.40 17.30 -6.50
C ASN A 431 10.04 16.59 -6.58
N SER A 432 9.31 16.80 -7.67
CA SER A 432 8.04 16.15 -7.92
C SER A 432 8.35 14.77 -8.47
N PRO A 433 7.54 13.74 -8.14
CA PRO A 433 7.68 12.42 -8.76
C PRO A 433 7.77 12.56 -10.29
N PRO A 434 8.47 11.65 -10.98
CA PRO A 434 8.70 11.77 -12.42
C PRO A 434 7.37 12.07 -13.11
N SER A 435 7.33 13.22 -13.80
CA SER A 435 6.18 13.62 -14.60
C SER A 435 5.67 12.41 -15.38
N PRO A 436 4.35 12.17 -15.48
CA PRO A 436 3.77 11.07 -16.27
C PRO A 436 4.40 10.94 -17.67
N ASN A 437 4.90 12.06 -18.21
CA ASN A 437 5.68 12.16 -19.44
C ASN A 437 6.87 11.19 -19.56
N TYR A 438 7.63 10.92 -18.49
CA TYR A 438 8.75 9.97 -18.58
C TYR A 438 8.27 8.52 -18.60
N ALA A 439 7.20 8.22 -17.85
CA ALA A 439 6.59 6.91 -17.85
C ALA A 439 5.95 6.56 -19.20
N PHE A 440 5.28 7.53 -19.84
CA PHE A 440 4.63 7.31 -21.15
C PHE A 440 5.63 6.98 -22.27
N LYS A 441 6.88 7.46 -22.18
CA LYS A 441 7.90 7.13 -23.19
C LYS A 441 8.37 5.68 -23.11
N LYS A 442 8.26 5.06 -21.93
CA LYS A 442 8.79 3.72 -21.65
C LYS A 442 7.73 2.62 -21.71
N ALA A 443 6.47 2.95 -21.44
CA ALA A 443 5.38 2.00 -21.51
C ALA A 443 5.16 1.46 -22.93
N LYS A 444 5.00 0.14 -23.03
CA LYS A 444 4.74 -0.57 -24.30
C LYS A 444 3.28 -0.98 -24.47
N LEU A 445 2.56 -1.12 -23.36
CA LEU A 445 1.12 -1.34 -23.35
C LEU A 445 0.47 -0.30 -22.45
N PHE A 446 -0.55 0.36 -22.98
CA PHE A 446 -1.43 1.27 -22.29
C PHE A 446 -2.81 0.64 -22.20
N LEU A 447 -3.40 0.66 -21.01
CA LEU A 447 -4.71 0.09 -20.72
C LEU A 447 -5.63 1.21 -20.26
N LEU A 448 -6.81 1.29 -20.88
CA LEU A 448 -7.84 2.28 -20.60
C LEU A 448 -9.18 1.53 -20.49
N SER A 449 -9.50 1.01 -19.30
CA SER A 449 -10.78 0.33 -19.06
C SER A 449 -11.78 1.32 -18.47
N LYS A 450 -12.93 1.51 -19.13
CA LYS A 450 -14.02 2.42 -18.70
C LYS A 450 -13.58 3.87 -18.45
N PHE A 451 -12.41 4.24 -18.95
CA PHE A 451 -11.79 5.54 -18.73
C PHE A 451 -12.26 6.58 -19.74
N VAL A 452 -12.37 6.21 -21.02
CA VAL A 452 -12.70 7.15 -22.09
C VAL A 452 -14.12 7.68 -21.89
N SER A 453 -15.09 6.82 -21.60
CA SER A 453 -16.45 7.27 -21.34
C SER A 453 -16.56 8.19 -20.11
N ALA A 454 -15.67 8.04 -19.13
CA ALA A 454 -15.61 8.90 -17.95
C ALA A 454 -15.00 10.29 -18.22
N VAL A 455 -14.14 10.42 -19.25
CA VAL A 455 -13.38 11.67 -19.49
C VAL A 455 -13.71 12.38 -20.80
N GLN A 456 -14.39 11.74 -21.74
CA GLN A 456 -14.63 12.26 -23.09
C GLN A 456 -15.36 13.62 -23.11
N ASN A 457 -16.17 13.90 -22.09
CA ASN A 457 -16.92 15.15 -21.95
C ASN A 457 -16.19 16.21 -21.10
N LEU A 458 -15.03 15.87 -20.52
CA LEU A 458 -14.27 16.80 -19.68
C LEU A 458 -13.46 17.78 -20.54
N PRO A 459 -13.40 19.08 -20.17
CA PRO A 459 -12.63 20.07 -20.90
C PRO A 459 -11.14 19.68 -21.03
N GLY A 460 -10.61 19.77 -22.25
CA GLY A 460 -9.19 19.51 -22.52
C GLY A 460 -8.76 18.03 -22.56
N SER A 461 -9.64 17.10 -22.19
CA SER A 461 -9.31 15.66 -22.12
C SER A 461 -8.86 15.09 -23.47
N PHE A 462 -9.55 15.45 -24.56
CA PHE A 462 -9.21 15.04 -25.92
C PHE A 462 -7.78 15.44 -26.30
N GLN A 463 -7.43 16.70 -26.11
CA GLN A 463 -6.12 17.22 -26.48
C GLN A 463 -5.02 16.56 -25.64
N TYR A 464 -5.24 16.38 -24.34
CA TYR A 464 -4.25 15.79 -23.47
C TYR A 464 -4.05 14.28 -23.72
N LEU A 465 -5.13 13.52 -23.93
CA LEU A 465 -5.06 12.12 -24.35
C LEU A 465 -4.33 11.97 -25.68
N ARG A 466 -4.65 12.82 -26.66
CA ARG A 466 -3.97 12.84 -27.95
C ARG A 466 -2.46 13.09 -27.79
N ASP A 467 -2.06 13.98 -26.88
CA ASP A 467 -0.66 14.25 -26.62
C ASP A 467 0.05 13.09 -25.93
N ILE A 468 -0.63 12.33 -25.07
CA ILE A 468 -0.09 11.08 -24.49
C ILE A 468 0.15 10.05 -25.59
N ILE A 469 -0.84 9.80 -26.43
CA ILE A 469 -0.77 8.84 -27.54
C ILE A 469 0.36 9.22 -28.53
N LYS A 470 0.47 10.52 -28.87
CA LYS A 470 1.54 11.05 -29.71
C LYS A 470 2.94 10.92 -29.09
N ARG A 471 3.08 10.93 -27.76
CA ARG A 471 4.38 10.85 -27.07
C ARG A 471 4.88 9.43 -26.82
N ALA A 472 3.99 8.42 -26.87
CA ALA A 472 4.39 7.03 -26.69
C ALA A 472 5.40 6.57 -27.75
N SER A 473 6.18 5.55 -27.43
CA SER A 473 7.17 5.03 -28.38
C SER A 473 6.52 4.31 -29.58
N ARG A 474 7.24 4.24 -30.71
CA ARG A 474 6.86 3.34 -31.80
C ARG A 474 6.68 1.90 -31.31
N GLY A 475 5.66 1.24 -31.81
CA GLY A 475 5.27 -0.12 -31.42
C GLY A 475 4.49 -0.20 -30.10
N SER A 476 4.23 0.92 -29.42
CA SER A 476 3.34 0.91 -28.25
C SER A 476 1.90 0.56 -28.65
N LEU A 477 1.24 -0.19 -27.79
CA LEU A 477 -0.15 -0.63 -27.89
C LEU A 477 -1.03 0.17 -26.93
N PHE A 478 -2.23 0.56 -27.38
CA PHE A 478 -3.27 1.16 -26.55
C PHE A 478 -4.52 0.30 -26.63
N LEU A 479 -4.85 -0.37 -25.53
CA LEU A 479 -6.05 -1.17 -25.40
C LEU A 479 -7.13 -0.37 -24.67
N PHE A 480 -8.20 -0.07 -25.38
CA PHE A 480 -9.38 0.60 -24.85
C PHE A 480 -10.49 -0.45 -24.67
N VAL A 481 -11.02 -0.56 -23.46
CA VAL A 481 -12.16 -1.44 -23.15
C VAL A 481 -13.21 -0.56 -22.49
N ASP A 482 -14.21 -0.12 -23.25
CA ASP A 482 -15.14 0.91 -22.77
C ASP A 482 -16.59 0.61 -23.15
N ASN A 483 -17.53 1.36 -22.58
CA ASN A 483 -18.95 1.24 -22.85
C ASN A 483 -19.24 1.14 -24.35
N ALA A 484 -20.22 0.30 -24.71
CA ALA A 484 -20.70 0.14 -26.08
C ALA A 484 -21.52 1.34 -26.60
N HIS A 485 -21.11 2.57 -26.29
CA HIS A 485 -21.72 3.80 -26.80
C HIS A 485 -21.04 4.27 -28.08
N ILE A 486 -21.85 4.70 -29.06
CA ILE A 486 -21.35 5.22 -30.34
C ILE A 486 -20.48 6.46 -30.16
N GLN A 487 -20.81 7.33 -29.18
CA GLN A 487 -20.03 8.53 -28.86
C GLN A 487 -18.61 8.18 -28.42
N THR A 488 -18.47 7.17 -27.56
CA THR A 488 -17.16 6.70 -27.07
C THR A 488 -16.35 6.03 -28.17
N LYS A 489 -17.00 5.26 -29.05
CA LYS A 489 -16.35 4.72 -30.25
C LYS A 489 -15.79 5.85 -31.12
N ASN A 490 -16.63 6.83 -31.47
CA ASN A 490 -16.22 7.95 -32.32
C ASN A 490 -15.09 8.76 -31.69
N PHE A 491 -15.17 9.03 -30.37
CA PHE A 491 -14.11 9.73 -29.65
C PHE A 491 -12.76 9.00 -29.73
N ILE A 492 -12.75 7.66 -29.61
CA ILE A 492 -11.52 6.86 -29.76
C ILE A 492 -11.02 6.91 -31.20
N GLU A 493 -11.90 6.75 -32.19
CA GLU A 493 -11.52 6.86 -33.60
C GLU A 493 -10.91 8.23 -33.92
N ASP A 494 -11.50 9.32 -33.42
CA ASP A 494 -11.03 10.70 -33.62
C ASP A 494 -9.70 10.98 -32.89
N LEU A 495 -9.48 10.36 -31.73
CA LEU A 495 -8.20 10.42 -31.02
C LEU A 495 -7.06 9.82 -31.86
N ILE A 496 -7.34 8.72 -32.57
CA ILE A 496 -6.35 7.97 -33.37
C ILE A 496 -6.22 8.54 -34.79
N PHE A 497 -7.32 8.98 -35.40
CA PHE A 497 -7.42 9.51 -36.77
C PHE A 497 -8.05 10.91 -36.81
N PRO A 498 -7.39 11.94 -36.23
CA PRO A 498 -7.96 13.29 -36.07
C PRO A 498 -8.20 14.04 -37.39
N SER A 499 -7.54 13.63 -38.48
CA SER A 499 -7.73 14.17 -39.83
C SER A 499 -8.70 13.33 -40.67
N HIS A 500 -9.28 12.26 -40.09
CA HIS A 500 -10.07 11.24 -40.77
C HIS A 500 -9.38 10.64 -42.00
N ASP A 501 -8.05 10.70 -42.03
CA ASP A 501 -7.20 10.20 -43.11
C ASP A 501 -6.84 8.72 -42.88
N SER A 502 -7.85 7.86 -42.80
CA SER A 502 -7.64 6.42 -42.62
C SER A 502 -8.11 5.61 -43.83
N THR A 503 -7.36 4.56 -44.16
CA THR A 503 -7.83 3.51 -45.06
C THR A 503 -8.41 2.36 -44.24
N GLU A 504 -9.61 1.94 -44.58
CA GLU A 504 -10.27 0.80 -43.95
C GLU A 504 -9.82 -0.50 -44.63
N GLN A 505 -9.42 -1.46 -43.81
CA GLN A 505 -9.14 -2.84 -44.18
C GLN A 505 -10.17 -3.74 -43.50
N GLU A 506 -10.23 -5.00 -43.92
CA GLU A 506 -11.22 -5.97 -43.39
C GLU A 506 -11.18 -6.11 -41.86
N GLU A 507 -10.00 -6.02 -41.25
CA GLU A 507 -9.81 -6.26 -39.80
C GLU A 507 -9.43 -5.00 -38.99
N TYR A 508 -9.06 -3.90 -39.66
CA TYR A 508 -8.57 -2.69 -39.00
C TYR A 508 -8.68 -1.45 -39.88
N LYS A 509 -8.67 -0.27 -39.25
CA LYS A 509 -8.44 1.01 -39.90
C LYS A 509 -6.98 1.42 -39.73
N GLU A 510 -6.36 2.08 -40.70
CA GLU A 510 -4.99 2.57 -40.52
C GLU A 510 -4.68 3.87 -41.29
N ASN A 511 -3.70 4.63 -40.79
CA ASN A 511 -3.08 5.74 -41.49
C ASN A 511 -1.55 5.64 -41.40
N LYS A 512 -0.77 6.67 -41.73
CA LYS A 512 0.70 6.59 -41.63
C LYS A 512 1.22 6.32 -40.20
N SER A 513 0.50 6.77 -39.19
CA SER A 513 0.96 6.78 -37.79
C SER A 513 0.38 5.65 -36.95
N PHE A 514 -0.82 5.16 -37.25
CA PHE A 514 -1.56 4.22 -36.42
C PHE A 514 -2.26 3.13 -37.23
N ARG A 515 -2.49 2.01 -36.56
CA ARG A 515 -3.44 0.97 -36.96
C ARG A 515 -4.41 0.75 -35.79
N LEU A 516 -5.71 0.69 -36.06
CA LEU A 516 -6.77 0.55 -35.07
C LEU A 516 -7.61 -0.68 -35.39
N TYR A 517 -7.59 -1.64 -34.49
CA TYR A 517 -8.46 -2.82 -34.53
C TYR A 517 -9.67 -2.56 -33.63
N THR A 518 -10.83 -3.07 -34.03
CA THR A 518 -12.08 -2.87 -33.28
C THR A 518 -12.82 -4.20 -33.19
N THR A 519 -13.27 -4.55 -31.99
CA THR A 519 -14.20 -5.67 -31.75
C THR A 519 -15.21 -5.27 -30.69
N TYR A 520 -16.20 -6.13 -30.51
CA TYR A 520 -17.20 -6.02 -29.45
C TYR A 520 -16.99 -7.16 -28.45
N ALA A 521 -17.12 -6.87 -27.16
CA ALA A 521 -17.08 -7.90 -26.13
C ALA A 521 -18.30 -7.81 -25.21
N GLU A 522 -18.80 -8.97 -24.82
CA GLU A 522 -19.90 -9.15 -23.89
C GLU A 522 -19.47 -10.07 -22.75
N LEU A 523 -19.65 -9.60 -21.52
CA LEU A 523 -19.63 -10.45 -20.33
C LEU A 523 -21.07 -10.87 -20.07
N ASN A 524 -21.35 -12.18 -20.18
CA ASN A 524 -22.67 -12.74 -19.94
C ASN A 524 -22.72 -13.40 -18.56
N SER A 525 -23.59 -12.89 -17.71
CA SER A 525 -23.86 -13.36 -16.35
C SER A 525 -24.66 -14.66 -16.30
N ASP A 526 -25.47 -14.93 -17.33
CA ASP A 526 -26.42 -16.04 -17.41
C ASP A 526 -25.80 -17.43 -17.63
N ARG A 527 -24.47 -17.56 -17.63
CA ARG A 527 -23.88 -18.89 -17.55
C ARG A 527 -24.07 -19.40 -16.12
N GLU A 528 -25.05 -20.28 -15.93
CA GLU A 528 -25.39 -21.05 -14.71
C GLU A 528 -24.19 -21.71 -13.98
N GLU A 529 -23.00 -21.62 -14.55
CA GLU A 529 -21.73 -22.10 -14.00
C GLU A 529 -21.15 -21.19 -12.89
N GLY A 530 -21.54 -19.91 -12.81
CA GLY A 530 -20.96 -18.94 -11.87
C GLY A 530 -21.37 -19.08 -10.39
N LEU A 531 -22.39 -19.87 -10.04
CA LEU A 531 -22.80 -20.09 -8.65
C LEU A 531 -22.39 -21.48 -8.12
N LYS A 532 -21.45 -22.16 -8.79
CA LYS A 532 -21.00 -23.50 -8.38
C LYS A 532 -20.05 -23.48 -7.19
N SER A 533 -19.41 -22.34 -6.88
CA SER A 533 -18.40 -22.26 -5.82
C SER A 533 -18.86 -21.47 -4.59
N ALA A 534 -18.47 -21.98 -3.41
CA ALA A 534 -18.79 -21.35 -2.13
C ALA A 534 -18.26 -19.91 -2.04
N ALA A 535 -17.11 -19.64 -2.65
CA ALA A 535 -16.52 -18.30 -2.69
C ALA A 535 -17.36 -17.33 -3.53
N MET A 536 -17.85 -17.74 -4.70
CA MET A 536 -18.74 -16.88 -5.50
C MET A 536 -20.07 -16.63 -4.79
N CYS A 537 -20.66 -17.64 -4.16
CA CYS A 537 -21.87 -17.47 -3.33
C CYS A 537 -21.64 -16.51 -2.16
N GLU A 538 -20.49 -16.58 -1.50
CA GLU A 538 -20.13 -15.67 -0.41
C GLU A 538 -19.96 -14.23 -0.91
N TRP A 539 -19.26 -14.04 -2.03
CA TRP A 539 -19.11 -12.72 -2.67
C TRP A 539 -20.44 -12.11 -3.07
N VAL A 540 -21.28 -12.87 -3.77
CA VAL A 540 -22.64 -12.43 -4.14
C VAL A 540 -23.46 -12.08 -2.92
N SER A 541 -23.43 -12.92 -1.89
CA SER A 541 -24.17 -12.67 -0.64
C SER A 541 -23.70 -11.40 0.06
N LEU A 542 -22.38 -11.16 0.10
CA LEU A 542 -21.79 -9.97 0.71
C LEU A 542 -22.26 -8.70 -0.02
N ILE A 543 -22.17 -8.68 -1.35
CA ILE A 543 -22.54 -7.49 -2.13
C ILE A 543 -24.05 -7.27 -2.13
N SER A 544 -24.85 -8.32 -2.34
CA SER A 544 -26.31 -8.23 -2.28
C SER A 544 -26.78 -7.72 -0.92
N TYR A 545 -26.19 -8.20 0.18
CA TYR A 545 -26.57 -7.72 1.51
C TYR A 545 -26.19 -6.25 1.73
N TRP A 546 -24.96 -5.84 1.41
CA TRP A 546 -24.46 -4.51 1.79
C TRP A 546 -24.81 -3.40 0.78
N LEU A 547 -24.96 -3.73 -0.50
CA LEU A 547 -25.29 -2.77 -1.55
C LEU A 547 -26.73 -2.88 -2.07
N ASP A 548 -27.48 -3.92 -1.69
CA ASP A 548 -28.80 -4.21 -2.29
C ASP A 548 -28.73 -4.33 -3.82
N ARG A 549 -27.65 -4.96 -4.31
CA ARG A 549 -27.36 -5.13 -5.74
C ARG A 549 -26.72 -6.47 -6.02
N ASN A 550 -27.04 -7.04 -7.17
CA ASN A 550 -26.33 -8.19 -7.70
C ASN A 550 -24.97 -7.74 -8.28
N PRO A 551 -23.84 -8.29 -7.82
CA PRO A 551 -22.52 -7.93 -8.36
C PRO A 551 -22.22 -8.61 -9.70
N ILE A 552 -23.02 -9.59 -10.12
CA ILE A 552 -22.89 -10.22 -11.43
C ILE A 552 -23.57 -9.30 -12.44
N LEU A 553 -22.75 -8.68 -13.30
CA LEU A 553 -23.19 -7.69 -14.28
C LEU A 553 -23.04 -8.23 -15.69
N ASP A 554 -24.06 -8.04 -16.51
CA ASP A 554 -23.88 -8.08 -17.95
C ASP A 554 -23.18 -6.80 -18.40
N LEU A 555 -22.04 -6.96 -19.06
CA LEU A 555 -21.27 -5.83 -19.57
C LEU A 555 -21.11 -5.96 -21.07
N ARG A 556 -21.51 -4.89 -21.77
CA ARG A 556 -21.35 -4.75 -23.21
C ARG A 556 -20.35 -3.64 -23.48
N VAL A 557 -19.22 -3.98 -24.10
CA VAL A 557 -18.11 -3.07 -24.30
C VAL A 557 -17.62 -3.07 -25.74
N ASN A 558 -17.23 -1.89 -26.20
CA ASN A 558 -16.40 -1.77 -27.40
C ASN A 558 -14.94 -1.94 -26.98
N VAL A 559 -14.22 -2.77 -27.72
CA VAL A 559 -12.79 -3.01 -27.50
C VAL A 559 -12.02 -2.51 -28.71
N HIS A 560 -11.09 -1.60 -28.47
CA HIS A 560 -10.22 -1.06 -29.51
C HIS A 560 -8.77 -1.31 -29.15
N LEU A 561 -7.97 -1.74 -30.13
CA LEU A 561 -6.53 -1.83 -29.99
C LEU A 561 -5.87 -0.90 -31.01
N ALA A 562 -5.26 0.19 -30.54
CA ALA A 562 -4.44 1.05 -31.38
C ALA A 562 -2.97 0.64 -31.29
N VAL A 563 -2.35 0.42 -32.44
CA VAL A 563 -0.92 0.12 -32.60
C VAL A 563 -0.23 1.33 -33.20
N LYS A 564 0.75 1.88 -32.50
CA LYS A 564 1.55 3.00 -32.99
C LYS A 564 2.63 2.55 -33.97
N LYS A 565 2.56 3.03 -35.21
CA LYS A 565 3.50 2.66 -36.30
C LYS A 565 4.72 3.58 -36.38
N VAL A 566 4.57 4.86 -36.07
CA VAL A 566 5.63 5.90 -36.12
C VAL A 566 5.71 6.65 -34.81
#